data_AF-A0A818U7L5-F1
#
_entry.id   AF-A0A818U7L5-F1
#
_cell.length_a   1.000
_cell.length_b   1.000
_cell.length_c   1.000
_cell.angle_alpha   90.00
_cell.angle_beta   90.00
_cell.angle_gamma   90.00
#
_symmetry.space_group_name_H-M   'P 1'
#
loop_
_entity.id
_entity.type
_entity.pdbx_description
1 polymer ?
#
loop_
_entity_poly.entity_id
_entity_poly.type
_entity_poly.pdbx_seq_one_letter_code
_entity_poly.pdbx_strand_id
1 'polypeptide(L)'
;MVFEQLTTYLIDKFLGDYIEDLDSKQLKIGLWHDIEYDPEREEQKRYEEKMEEVHKVEQFRKEIEAYVLQPLNINIKLKMATIPREQDYVRPVFDAKIDVHRINLNINRNQYCDLLDLFEFQDHLNSQSKFIKYYAMIENNATDKPSLRRWKFAYTVILNEEVRPRLASYKWENIKANRDRFREYHELYYQELTGNASKTQKQLAEELEKKIDVFNLIFIRRTVEIEIKKKKAEQKQKSWLDKMTSWWSSDSDDENSEFNIDGATAAEEKKKLYDAIGYAEDDGSLAYPEEYVDIDLSIRLTMLEINVWSNINEKNPQFKVIASAAVPNVGLICKRRPAKSAFLFIIDLHSFEVFGVGTDTSQIKTANVYRPVLAKPADQIQLAQKHLLHIEYETNPLDRSSENRIQVLLQSLEITYDALTINKLVEFFQPDRKRDLQSIKEIAYSTFNDIKYRTRFLFNHYLKNIQASDIDIDLQSSFFLLPEDGVYRR
;
A
#
# COMPACT_ATOMS: atom_id res chain seq x y z
N MET A 1 -43.96 -40.78 -33.98
CA MET A 1 -43.06 -41.90 -34.34
C MET A 1 -43.48 -42.66 -35.60
N VAL A 2 -44.76 -42.92 -35.87
CA VAL A 2 -45.17 -43.67 -37.08
C VAL A 2 -44.97 -42.86 -38.37
N PHE A 3 -45.18 -41.54 -38.32
CA PHE A 3 -45.08 -40.68 -39.50
C PHE A 3 -43.62 -40.41 -39.88
N GLU A 4 -42.77 -40.14 -38.89
CA GLU A 4 -41.33 -39.90 -39.11
C GLU A 4 -40.65 -41.14 -39.70
N GLN A 5 -40.98 -42.34 -39.23
CA GLN A 5 -40.47 -43.60 -39.80
C GLN A 5 -40.88 -43.80 -41.27
N LEU A 6 -42.11 -43.41 -41.63
CA LEU A 6 -42.62 -43.57 -42.99
C LEU A 6 -41.97 -42.57 -43.96
N THR A 7 -41.70 -41.35 -43.50
CA THR A 7 -40.96 -40.34 -44.26
C THR A 7 -39.49 -40.72 -44.43
N THR A 8 -38.86 -41.24 -43.38
CA THR A 8 -37.46 -41.71 -43.43
C THR A 8 -37.32 -42.87 -44.42
N TYR A 9 -38.23 -43.85 -44.36
CA TYR A 9 -38.28 -44.96 -45.31
C TYR A 9 -38.46 -44.52 -46.77
N LEU A 10 -39.28 -43.49 -47.04
CA LEU A 10 -39.44 -42.95 -48.39
C LEU A 10 -38.20 -42.19 -48.87
N ILE A 11 -37.52 -41.45 -47.98
CA ILE A 11 -36.31 -40.69 -48.32
C ILE A 11 -35.16 -41.65 -48.62
N ASP A 12 -34.89 -42.64 -47.78
CA ASP A 12 -33.86 -43.64 -48.04
C ASP A 12 -34.15 -44.43 -49.32
N LYS A 13 -35.43 -44.74 -49.59
CA LYS A 13 -35.81 -45.51 -50.77
C LYS A 13 -35.62 -44.77 -52.10
N PHE A 14 -35.71 -43.44 -52.11
CA PHE A 14 -35.61 -42.64 -53.34
C PHE A 14 -34.30 -41.85 -53.46
N LEU A 15 -33.59 -41.62 -52.35
CA LEU A 15 -32.38 -40.79 -52.29
C LEU A 15 -31.20 -41.50 -51.57
N GLY A 16 -31.36 -42.75 -51.13
CA GLY A 16 -30.36 -43.49 -50.34
C GLY A 16 -29.04 -43.77 -51.04
N ASP A 17 -28.99 -43.79 -52.37
CA ASP A 17 -27.71 -43.89 -53.10
C ASP A 17 -26.85 -42.60 -52.97
N TYR A 18 -27.43 -41.49 -52.46
CA TYR A 18 -26.78 -40.18 -52.36
C TYR A 18 -26.69 -39.62 -50.92
N ILE A 19 -27.23 -40.31 -49.92
CA ILE A 19 -27.29 -39.86 -48.51
C ILE A 19 -27.04 -41.07 -47.60
N GLU A 20 -26.20 -40.94 -46.56
CA GLU A 20 -25.98 -42.00 -45.57
C GLU A 20 -27.22 -42.22 -44.70
N ASP A 21 -27.61 -43.49 -44.54
CA ASP A 21 -28.79 -44.04 -43.83
C ASP A 21 -29.32 -43.12 -42.73
N LEU A 22 -30.44 -42.44 -43.02
CA LEU A 22 -30.98 -41.41 -42.13
C LEU A 22 -31.75 -42.10 -40.99
N ASP A 23 -31.36 -41.91 -39.72
CA ASP A 23 -32.09 -42.51 -38.59
C ASP A 23 -33.35 -41.69 -38.25
N SER A 24 -34.51 -42.36 -38.19
CA SER A 24 -35.81 -41.80 -37.80
C SER A 24 -35.81 -41.02 -36.47
N LYS A 25 -34.83 -41.27 -35.59
CA LYS A 25 -34.67 -40.52 -34.32
C LYS A 25 -34.07 -39.12 -34.51
N GLN A 26 -33.42 -38.86 -35.64
CA GLN A 26 -32.78 -37.58 -35.95
C GLN A 26 -33.75 -36.59 -36.64
N LEU A 27 -34.86 -37.08 -37.19
CA LEU A 27 -35.90 -36.27 -37.82
C LEU A 27 -36.95 -35.80 -36.79
N LYS A 28 -36.95 -34.51 -36.48
CA LYS A 28 -38.05 -33.85 -35.75
C LYS A 28 -38.95 -33.12 -36.74
N ILE A 29 -40.01 -33.79 -37.20
CA ILE A 29 -41.02 -33.19 -38.07
C ILE A 29 -42.11 -32.58 -37.17
N GLY A 30 -42.13 -31.26 -37.07
CA GLY A 30 -43.22 -30.54 -36.40
C GLY A 30 -44.37 -30.30 -37.37
N LEU A 31 -45.59 -30.69 -36.98
CA LEU A 31 -46.81 -30.24 -37.67
C LEU A 31 -46.97 -28.74 -37.39
N TRP A 32 -46.80 -27.91 -38.41
CA TRP A 32 -47.19 -26.50 -38.34
C TRP A 32 -48.71 -26.42 -38.35
N HIS A 33 -49.28 -25.98 -37.23
CA HIS A 33 -50.64 -25.46 -37.18
C HIS A 33 -50.52 -23.95 -37.29
N ASP A 34 -51.36 -23.31 -38.09
CA ASP A 34 -51.39 -21.85 -38.24
C ASP A 34 -51.56 -21.21 -36.85
N ILE A 35 -50.48 -20.66 -36.32
CA ILE A 35 -50.53 -19.77 -35.15
C ILE A 35 -50.92 -18.42 -35.73
N GLU A 36 -52.11 -17.92 -35.40
CA GLU A 36 -52.49 -16.53 -35.67
C GLU A 36 -51.38 -15.61 -35.16
N TYR A 37 -50.69 -14.97 -36.11
CA TYR A 37 -49.67 -13.97 -35.82
C TYR A 37 -50.38 -12.70 -35.34
N ASP A 38 -50.43 -12.54 -34.03
CA ASP A 38 -50.93 -11.34 -33.37
C ASP A 38 -49.77 -10.35 -33.13
N PRO A 39 -49.61 -9.32 -33.99
CA PRO A 39 -48.49 -8.39 -33.91
C PRO A 39 -48.44 -7.63 -32.59
N GLU A 40 -49.59 -7.38 -31.94
CA GLU A 40 -49.65 -6.67 -30.66
C GLU A 40 -49.05 -7.49 -29.52
N ARG A 41 -49.21 -8.82 -29.55
CA ARG A 41 -48.69 -9.73 -28.54
C ARG A 41 -47.18 -9.95 -28.64
N GLU A 42 -46.64 -9.94 -29.86
CA GLU A 42 -45.19 -9.98 -30.09
C GLU A 42 -44.50 -8.66 -29.73
N GLU A 43 -45.13 -7.53 -30.03
CA GLU A 43 -44.65 -6.22 -29.57
C GLU A 43 -44.66 -6.14 -28.04
N GLN A 44 -45.73 -6.58 -27.37
CA GLN A 44 -45.79 -6.65 -25.91
C GLN A 44 -44.68 -7.51 -25.33
N LYS A 45 -44.42 -8.69 -25.89
CA LYS A 45 -43.29 -9.54 -25.45
C LYS A 45 -41.94 -8.83 -25.62
N ARG A 46 -41.70 -8.14 -26.74
CA ARG A 46 -40.47 -7.34 -26.92
C ARG A 46 -40.36 -6.19 -25.93
N TYR A 47 -41.48 -5.54 -25.59
CA TYR A 47 -41.49 -4.51 -24.56
C TYR A 47 -41.20 -5.10 -23.18
N GLU A 48 -41.79 -6.24 -22.83
CA GLU A 48 -41.54 -6.94 -21.57
C GLU A 48 -40.08 -7.40 -21.44
N GLU A 49 -39.50 -8.01 -22.49
CA GLU A 49 -38.09 -8.42 -22.52
C GLU A 49 -37.15 -7.21 -22.33
N LYS A 50 -37.41 -6.10 -23.02
CA LYS A 50 -36.63 -4.86 -22.84
C LYS A 50 -36.78 -4.28 -21.44
N MET A 51 -37.98 -4.34 -20.86
CA MET A 51 -38.23 -3.86 -19.50
C MET A 51 -37.54 -4.74 -18.46
N GLU A 52 -37.47 -6.06 -18.67
CA GLU A 52 -36.68 -6.97 -17.83
C GLU A 52 -35.18 -6.69 -17.93
N GLU A 53 -34.65 -6.44 -19.13
CA GLU A 53 -33.24 -6.06 -19.31
C GLU A 53 -32.92 -4.74 -18.60
N VAL A 54 -33.78 -3.73 -18.74
CA VAL A 54 -33.63 -2.46 -18.02
C VAL A 54 -33.68 -2.69 -16.51
N HIS A 55 -34.60 -3.52 -16.02
CA HIS A 55 -34.71 -3.82 -14.60
C HIS A 55 -33.46 -4.55 -14.05
N LYS A 56 -32.91 -5.52 -14.80
CA LYS A 56 -31.66 -6.20 -14.44
C LYS A 56 -30.50 -5.21 -14.39
N VAL A 57 -30.41 -4.28 -15.33
CA VAL A 57 -29.39 -3.22 -15.34
C VAL A 57 -29.55 -2.27 -14.14
N GLU A 58 -30.79 -1.92 -13.77
CA GLU A 58 -31.06 -1.07 -12.61
C GLU A 58 -30.74 -1.76 -11.28
N GLN A 59 -31.07 -3.04 -11.14
CA GLN A 59 -30.71 -3.85 -9.97
C GLN A 59 -29.19 -3.95 -9.84
N PHE A 60 -28.50 -4.29 -10.92
CA PHE A 60 -27.04 -4.35 -10.96
C PHE A 60 -26.39 -2.99 -10.63
N ARG A 61 -26.97 -1.88 -11.09
CA ARG A 61 -26.52 -0.53 -10.69
C ARG A 61 -26.69 -0.29 -9.19
N LYS A 62 -27.83 -0.64 -8.60
CA LYS A 62 -28.06 -0.50 -7.15
C LYS A 62 -27.07 -1.34 -6.34
N GLU A 63 -26.71 -2.53 -6.82
CA GLU A 63 -25.68 -3.37 -6.20
C GLU A 63 -24.29 -2.74 -6.31
N ILE A 64 -23.89 -2.24 -7.48
CA ILE A 64 -22.60 -1.53 -7.66
C ILE A 64 -22.51 -0.30 -6.76
N GLU A 65 -23.62 0.42 -6.64
CA GLU A 65 -23.75 1.59 -5.79
C GLU A 65 -23.62 1.25 -4.28
N ALA A 66 -23.90 0.01 -3.89
CA ALA A 66 -23.72 -0.46 -2.51
C ALA A 66 -22.26 -0.78 -2.14
N TYR A 67 -21.32 -0.81 -3.08
CA TYR A 67 -19.91 -1.07 -2.74
C TYR A 67 -19.20 0.21 -2.27
N VAL A 68 -18.44 0.08 -1.18
CA VAL A 68 -17.58 1.16 -0.67
C VAL A 68 -16.52 1.54 -1.69
N LEU A 69 -15.93 0.54 -2.35
CA LEU A 69 -15.00 0.71 -3.48
C LEU A 69 -15.64 0.07 -4.70
N GLN A 70 -15.95 0.87 -5.73
CA GLN A 70 -16.49 0.35 -6.97
C GLN A 70 -15.47 -0.51 -7.72
N PRO A 71 -15.94 -1.40 -8.63
CA PRO A 71 -15.06 -2.17 -9.50
C PRO A 71 -14.03 -1.28 -10.19
N LEU A 72 -12.76 -1.69 -10.12
CA LEU A 72 -11.62 -0.92 -10.57
C LEU A 72 -10.93 -1.62 -11.73
N ASN A 73 -10.53 -0.84 -12.73
CA ASN A 73 -9.75 -1.30 -13.87
C ASN A 73 -8.32 -0.78 -13.72
N ILE A 74 -7.38 -1.70 -13.51
CA ILE A 74 -5.95 -1.40 -13.43
C ILE A 74 -5.25 -2.09 -14.59
N ASN A 75 -4.50 -1.31 -15.38
CA ASN A 75 -3.58 -1.83 -16.37
C ASN A 75 -2.15 -1.68 -15.85
N ILE A 76 -1.45 -2.80 -15.67
CA ILE A 76 -0.07 -2.82 -15.21
C ILE A 76 0.83 -3.25 -16.37
N LYS A 77 1.76 -2.40 -16.77
CA LYS A 77 2.83 -2.73 -17.72
C LYS A 77 4.13 -2.83 -16.93
N LEU A 78 4.63 -4.04 -16.77
CA LEU A 78 5.85 -4.32 -16.03
C LEU A 78 6.92 -4.83 -16.99
N LYS A 79 8.09 -4.19 -16.98
CA LYS A 79 9.29 -4.62 -17.68
C LYS A 79 10.39 -4.83 -16.67
N MET A 80 11.05 -5.98 -16.76
CA MET A 80 12.17 -6.31 -15.89
C MET A 80 13.40 -6.65 -16.71
N ALA A 81 14.54 -6.08 -16.33
CA ALA A 81 15.85 -6.40 -16.87
C ALA A 81 16.71 -7.00 -15.75
N THR A 82 17.02 -8.30 -15.85
CA THR A 82 17.74 -9.03 -14.80
C THR A 82 19.23 -8.69 -14.75
N ILE A 83 19.83 -8.26 -15.87
CA ILE A 83 21.26 -7.92 -15.97
C ILE A 83 21.42 -6.53 -16.63
N PRO A 84 21.55 -5.45 -15.84
CA PRO A 84 21.68 -4.08 -16.37
C PRO A 84 22.94 -3.84 -17.21
N ARG A 85 24.02 -4.58 -16.94
CA ARG A 85 25.34 -4.45 -17.58
C ARG A 85 25.31 -4.80 -19.07
N GLU A 86 24.53 -5.80 -19.47
CA GLU A 86 24.44 -6.26 -20.87
C GLU A 86 23.70 -5.27 -21.77
N GLN A 87 23.01 -4.29 -21.17
CA GLN A 87 22.17 -3.31 -21.86
C GLN A 87 22.69 -1.88 -21.67
N ASP A 88 23.99 -1.74 -21.35
CA ASP A 88 24.67 -0.46 -21.12
C ASP A 88 23.94 0.47 -20.13
N TYR A 89 23.24 -0.09 -19.13
CA TYR A 89 22.46 0.67 -18.15
C TYR A 89 21.41 1.63 -18.76
N VAL A 90 20.90 1.32 -19.96
CA VAL A 90 19.88 2.16 -20.62
C VAL A 90 18.48 1.88 -20.07
N ARG A 91 18.22 0.65 -19.61
CA ARG A 91 16.91 0.21 -19.13
C ARG A 91 16.92 -0.06 -17.64
N PRO A 92 15.90 0.39 -16.88
CA PRO A 92 15.78 0.09 -15.46
C PRO A 92 15.58 -1.41 -15.21
N VAL A 93 16.00 -1.86 -14.04
CA VAL A 93 15.76 -3.24 -13.55
C VAL A 93 14.27 -3.47 -13.39
N PHE A 94 13.55 -2.49 -12.86
CA PHE A 94 12.10 -2.51 -12.64
C PHE A 94 11.47 -1.25 -13.24
N ASP A 95 10.80 -1.39 -14.39
CA ASP A 95 9.91 -0.36 -14.96
C ASP A 95 8.47 -0.84 -14.81
N ALA A 96 7.70 -0.20 -13.93
CA ALA A 96 6.29 -0.49 -13.75
C ALA A 96 5.44 0.75 -14.02
N LYS A 97 4.57 0.65 -15.01
CA LYS A 97 3.58 1.68 -15.35
C LYS A 97 2.20 1.15 -14.98
N ILE A 98 1.56 1.82 -14.03
CA ILE A 98 0.26 1.45 -13.49
C ILE A 98 -0.73 2.51 -13.93
N ASP A 99 -1.59 2.17 -14.88
CA ASP A 99 -2.67 3.03 -15.35
C ASP A 99 -3.97 2.61 -14.65
N VAL A 100 -4.50 3.48 -13.79
CA VAL A 100 -5.78 3.30 -13.11
C VAL A 100 -6.79 4.25 -13.73
N HIS A 101 -7.88 3.71 -14.27
CA HIS A 101 -8.88 4.56 -14.93
C HIS A 101 -9.70 5.35 -13.91
N ARG A 102 -10.42 4.68 -13.01
CA ARG A 102 -11.28 5.36 -12.03
C ARG A 102 -11.21 4.62 -10.70
N ILE A 103 -10.98 5.37 -9.63
CA ILE A 103 -11.21 4.92 -8.25
C ILE A 103 -12.42 5.70 -7.76
N ASN A 104 -13.51 4.99 -7.45
CA ASN A 104 -14.71 5.60 -6.92
C ASN A 104 -15.03 5.01 -5.55
N LEU A 105 -14.99 5.85 -4.53
CA LEU A 105 -15.30 5.52 -3.15
C LEU A 105 -16.67 6.08 -2.81
N ASN A 106 -17.65 5.21 -2.52
CA ASN A 106 -18.98 5.62 -2.12
C ASN A 106 -19.21 5.20 -0.67
N ILE A 107 -19.40 6.16 0.22
CA ILE A 107 -19.61 5.87 1.64
C ILE A 107 -20.99 6.34 2.04
N ASN A 108 -21.81 5.38 2.46
CA ASN A 108 -23.09 5.64 3.08
C ASN A 108 -22.96 5.69 4.62
N ARG A 109 -23.94 6.24 5.31
CA ARG A 109 -23.88 6.47 6.76
C ARG A 109 -23.80 5.16 7.55
N ASN A 110 -24.56 4.14 7.15
CA ASN A 110 -24.48 2.83 7.79
C ASN A 110 -23.09 2.21 7.60
N GLN A 111 -22.54 2.27 6.38
CA GLN A 111 -21.21 1.75 6.08
C GLN A 111 -20.11 2.51 6.82
N TYR A 112 -20.24 3.82 6.98
CA TYR A 112 -19.33 4.61 7.81
C TYR A 112 -19.37 4.12 9.27
N CYS A 113 -20.57 3.92 9.84
CA CYS A 113 -20.72 3.39 11.19
C CYS A 113 -20.11 1.99 11.34
N ASP A 114 -20.28 1.12 10.33
CA ASP A 114 -19.73 -0.24 10.29
C ASP A 114 -18.21 -0.24 10.12
N LEU A 115 -17.65 0.67 9.31
CA LEU A 115 -16.20 0.84 9.14
C LEU A 115 -15.55 1.30 10.45
N LEU A 116 -16.21 2.17 11.21
CA LEU A 116 -15.74 2.54 12.55
C LEU A 116 -15.73 1.32 13.50
N ASP A 117 -16.76 0.47 13.46
CA ASP A 117 -16.80 -0.76 14.26
C ASP A 117 -15.71 -1.76 13.80
N LEU A 118 -15.40 -1.82 12.51
CA LEU A 118 -14.30 -2.62 11.97
C LEU A 118 -12.94 -2.12 12.47
N PHE A 119 -12.70 -0.80 12.46
CA PHE A 119 -11.46 -0.24 12.97
C PHE A 119 -11.29 -0.50 14.47
N GLU A 120 -12.35 -0.34 15.27
CA GLU A 120 -12.34 -0.69 16.70
C GLU A 120 -12.06 -2.20 16.91
N PHE A 121 -12.66 -3.04 16.08
CA PHE A 121 -12.41 -4.48 16.10
C PHE A 121 -10.96 -4.83 15.71
N GLN A 122 -10.38 -4.16 14.71
CA GLN A 122 -8.99 -4.35 14.33
C GLN A 122 -8.03 -3.94 15.46
N ASP A 123 -8.31 -2.84 16.17
CA ASP A 123 -7.55 -2.42 17.34
C ASP A 123 -7.66 -3.43 18.48
N HIS A 124 -8.86 -3.99 18.68
CA HIS A 124 -9.07 -5.08 19.63
C HIS A 124 -8.24 -6.31 19.25
N LEU A 125 -8.24 -6.73 17.98
CA LEU A 125 -7.43 -7.85 17.49
C LEU A 125 -5.93 -7.60 17.63
N ASN A 126 -5.46 -6.40 17.29
CA ASN A 126 -4.06 -6.01 17.43
C ASN A 126 -3.62 -6.03 18.90
N SER A 127 -4.50 -5.64 19.82
CA SER A 127 -4.25 -5.70 21.26
C SER A 127 -4.33 -7.13 21.79
N GLN A 128 -5.31 -7.90 21.34
CA GLN A 128 -5.51 -9.29 21.74
C GLN A 128 -4.36 -10.18 21.26
N SER A 129 -3.86 -9.98 20.04
CA SER A 129 -2.79 -10.79 19.42
C SER A 129 -1.54 -10.89 20.30
N LYS A 130 -1.18 -9.81 21.00
CA LYS A 130 -0.08 -9.75 21.97
C LYS A 130 -0.24 -10.77 23.10
N PHE A 131 -1.48 -11.05 23.49
CA PHE A 131 -1.83 -11.86 24.65
C PHE A 131 -2.43 -13.22 24.28
N ILE A 132 -2.56 -13.54 22.99
CA ILE A 132 -3.13 -14.82 22.52
C ILE A 132 -2.42 -16.02 23.15
N LYS A 133 -1.10 -15.94 23.33
CA LYS A 133 -0.28 -16.99 23.96
C LYS A 133 -0.77 -17.41 25.35
N TYR A 134 -1.45 -16.53 26.09
CA TYR A 134 -1.97 -16.83 27.42
C TYR A 134 -3.34 -17.52 27.42
N TYR A 135 -4.07 -17.53 26.29
CA TYR A 135 -5.33 -18.27 26.21
C TYR A 135 -5.10 -19.78 26.34
N ALA A 136 -4.02 -20.31 25.76
CA ALA A 136 -3.67 -21.72 25.87
C ALA A 136 -3.31 -22.15 27.31
N MET A 137 -2.91 -21.20 28.17
CA MET A 137 -2.55 -21.46 29.57
C MET A 137 -3.77 -21.52 30.50
N ILE A 138 -4.96 -21.12 30.02
CA ILE A 138 -6.19 -21.21 30.80
C ILE A 138 -6.77 -22.60 30.56
N GLU A 139 -6.68 -23.45 31.56
CA GLU A 139 -7.35 -24.74 31.54
C GLU A 139 -8.85 -24.54 31.26
N ASN A 140 -9.34 -25.17 30.19
CA ASN A 140 -10.74 -25.14 29.80
C ASN A 140 -11.53 -26.10 30.69
N ASN A 141 -11.71 -25.75 31.96
CA ASN A 141 -12.65 -26.44 32.82
C ASN A 141 -14.06 -26.07 32.37
N ALA A 142 -14.79 -27.04 31.80
CA ALA A 142 -16.13 -26.86 31.22
C ALA A 142 -17.13 -26.23 32.21
N THR A 143 -16.87 -26.34 33.51
CA THR A 143 -17.66 -25.81 34.63
C THR A 143 -17.40 -24.34 34.99
N ASP A 144 -16.32 -23.73 34.49
CA ASP A 144 -16.01 -22.33 34.80
C ASP A 144 -16.93 -21.35 34.06
N LYS A 145 -17.51 -20.39 34.80
CA LYS A 145 -18.29 -19.29 34.22
C LYS A 145 -17.43 -18.48 33.23
N PRO A 146 -18.00 -17.96 32.12
CA PRO A 146 -17.26 -17.15 31.16
C PRO A 146 -16.56 -15.92 31.77
N SER A 147 -17.17 -15.30 32.79
CA SER A 147 -16.58 -14.17 33.51
C SER A 147 -15.33 -14.54 34.30
N LEU A 148 -15.33 -15.69 34.98
CA LEU A 148 -14.18 -16.17 35.74
C LEU A 148 -12.99 -16.46 34.84
N ARG A 149 -13.23 -17.04 33.65
CA ARG A 149 -12.18 -17.29 32.65
C ARG A 149 -11.52 -16.00 32.17
N ARG A 150 -12.33 -14.96 31.91
CA ARG A 150 -11.82 -13.62 31.51
C ARG A 150 -10.96 -12.99 32.61
N TRP A 151 -11.35 -13.13 33.88
CA TRP A 151 -10.54 -12.65 35.01
C TRP A 151 -9.24 -13.43 35.19
N LYS A 152 -9.28 -14.76 35.09
CA LYS A 152 -8.08 -15.61 35.11
C LYS A 152 -7.13 -15.27 33.96
N PHE A 153 -7.66 -14.96 32.78
CA PHE A 153 -6.89 -14.46 31.64
C PHE A 153 -6.20 -13.14 31.98
N ALA A 154 -6.98 -12.12 32.37
CA ALA A 154 -6.44 -10.80 32.69
C ALA A 154 -5.36 -10.87 33.79
N TYR A 155 -5.61 -11.66 34.85
CA TYR A 155 -4.64 -11.90 35.92
C TYR A 155 -3.36 -12.54 35.39
N THR A 156 -3.46 -13.60 34.59
CA THR A 156 -2.30 -14.32 34.04
C THR A 156 -1.47 -13.42 33.12
N VAL A 157 -2.13 -12.59 32.30
CA VAL A 157 -1.46 -11.62 31.41
C VAL A 157 -0.67 -10.59 32.23
N ILE A 158 -1.32 -9.91 33.17
CA ILE A 158 -0.68 -8.87 34.00
C ILE A 158 0.47 -9.46 34.82
N LEU A 159 0.26 -10.66 35.39
CA LEU A 159 1.27 -11.32 36.20
C LEU A 159 2.52 -11.66 35.40
N ASN A 160 2.37 -12.19 34.18
CA ASN A 160 3.48 -12.66 33.37
C ASN A 160 4.16 -11.58 32.53
N GLU A 161 3.47 -10.52 32.12
CA GLU A 161 4.03 -9.44 31.29
C GLU A 161 4.54 -8.27 32.14
N GLU A 162 3.80 -7.84 33.17
CA GLU A 162 4.19 -6.67 33.94
C GLU A 162 4.86 -7.01 35.26
N VAL A 163 4.26 -7.88 36.07
CA VAL A 163 4.66 -8.04 37.47
C VAL A 163 5.92 -8.92 37.60
N ARG A 164 5.87 -10.14 37.06
CA ARG A 164 6.99 -11.11 37.17
C ARG A 164 8.25 -10.61 36.48
N PRO A 165 8.23 -10.09 35.23
CA PRO A 165 9.44 -9.59 34.59
C PRO A 165 10.06 -8.42 35.35
N ARG A 166 9.27 -7.44 35.80
CA ARG A 166 9.77 -6.30 36.60
C ARG A 166 10.40 -6.78 37.91
N LEU A 167 9.72 -7.64 38.67
CA LEU A 167 10.28 -8.15 39.93
C LEU A 167 11.53 -9.01 39.68
N ALA A 168 11.55 -9.81 38.62
CA ALA A 168 12.70 -10.62 38.25
C ALA A 168 13.89 -9.75 37.80
N SER A 169 13.67 -8.65 37.09
CA SER A 169 14.75 -7.76 36.63
C SER A 169 15.46 -7.02 37.76
N TYR A 170 14.79 -6.78 38.90
CA TYR A 170 15.39 -6.10 40.06
C TYR A 170 16.11 -7.05 41.04
N LYS A 171 16.04 -8.38 40.84
CA LYS A 171 16.81 -9.32 41.65
C LYS A 171 18.27 -9.32 41.22
N TRP A 172 19.17 -9.13 42.18
CA TRP A 172 20.62 -9.08 41.92
C TRP A 172 21.14 -10.32 41.21
N GLU A 173 20.65 -11.52 41.56
CA GLU A 173 21.03 -12.77 40.92
C GLU A 173 20.74 -12.77 39.42
N ASN A 174 19.57 -12.26 39.02
CA ASN A 174 19.19 -12.17 37.61
C ASN A 174 19.96 -11.09 36.88
N ILE A 175 20.25 -9.96 37.52
CA ILE A 175 21.09 -8.89 36.96
C ILE A 175 22.50 -9.44 36.68
N LYS A 176 23.07 -10.17 37.65
CA LYS A 176 24.38 -10.82 37.50
C LYS A 176 24.36 -11.85 36.38
N ALA A 177 23.38 -12.76 36.37
CA ALA A 177 23.24 -13.77 35.33
C ALA A 177 23.07 -13.15 33.93
N ASN A 178 22.30 -12.07 33.80
CA ASN A 178 22.10 -11.37 32.54
C ASN A 178 23.40 -10.69 32.06
N ARG A 179 24.16 -10.07 32.97
CA ARG A 179 25.48 -9.51 32.67
C ARG A 179 26.47 -10.60 32.21
N ASP A 180 26.45 -11.75 32.86
CA ASP A 180 27.35 -12.85 32.53
C ASP A 180 27.02 -13.42 31.14
N ARG A 181 25.72 -13.64 30.82
CA ARG A 181 25.25 -13.99 29.47
C ARG A 181 25.60 -12.93 28.42
N PHE A 182 25.49 -11.65 28.78
CA PHE A 182 25.85 -10.55 27.88
C PHE A 182 27.32 -10.62 27.49
N ARG A 183 28.23 -10.84 28.46
CA ARG A 183 29.66 -10.96 28.20
C ARG A 183 29.98 -12.19 27.36
N GLU A 184 29.39 -13.32 27.71
CA GLU A 184 29.59 -14.58 26.98
C GLU A 184 29.14 -14.47 25.52
N TYR A 185 27.94 -13.93 25.28
CA TYR A 185 27.44 -13.71 23.92
C TYR A 185 28.27 -12.68 23.15
N HIS A 186 28.71 -11.60 23.81
CA HIS A 186 29.59 -10.60 23.18
C HIS A 186 30.89 -11.23 22.67
N GLU A 187 31.54 -12.08 23.47
CA GLU A 187 32.77 -12.77 23.08
C GLU A 187 32.53 -13.75 21.92
N LEU A 188 31.47 -14.56 22.01
CA LEU A 188 31.11 -15.52 20.95
C LEU A 188 30.78 -14.82 19.62
N TYR A 189 30.00 -13.74 19.67
CA TYR A 189 29.62 -12.97 18.49
C TYR A 189 30.82 -12.22 17.89
N TYR A 190 31.73 -11.72 18.72
CA TYR A 190 33.00 -11.15 18.24
C TYR A 190 33.86 -12.21 17.52
N GLN A 191 33.94 -13.43 18.06
CA GLN A 191 34.68 -14.53 17.43
C GLN A 191 34.04 -14.98 16.12
N GLU A 192 32.70 -14.97 16.05
CA GLU A 192 31.95 -15.29 14.83
C GLU A 192 32.23 -14.29 13.71
N LEU A 193 32.16 -13.00 14.00
CA LEU A 193 32.43 -11.94 13.02
C LEU A 193 33.92 -11.81 12.64
N THR A 194 34.83 -12.29 13.46
CA THR A 194 36.27 -12.34 13.15
C THR A 194 36.70 -13.63 12.45
N GLY A 195 35.78 -14.56 12.20
CA GLY A 195 36.04 -15.81 11.47
C GLY A 195 36.73 -16.90 12.29
N ASN A 196 36.89 -16.69 13.60
CA ASN A 196 37.61 -17.60 14.50
C ASN A 196 36.69 -18.55 15.29
N ALA A 197 35.38 -18.55 15.02
CA ALA A 197 34.42 -19.33 15.78
C ALA A 197 34.33 -20.80 15.32
N SER A 198 34.38 -21.71 16.29
CA SER A 198 34.15 -23.14 16.08
C SER A 198 32.65 -23.46 15.91
N LYS A 199 32.33 -24.65 15.39
CA LYS A 199 30.94 -25.10 15.17
C LYS A 199 30.13 -25.21 16.47
N THR A 200 30.79 -25.54 17.59
CA THR A 200 30.16 -25.63 18.92
C THR A 200 29.89 -24.25 19.52
N GLN A 201 30.76 -23.27 19.27
CA GLN A 201 30.58 -21.88 19.71
C GLN A 201 29.39 -21.20 19.04
N LYS A 202 29.15 -21.48 17.75
CA LYS A 202 27.98 -20.97 17.03
C LYS A 202 26.66 -21.52 17.59
N GLN A 203 26.62 -22.80 17.93
CA GLN A 203 25.44 -23.40 18.56
C GLN A 203 25.16 -22.81 19.95
N LEU A 204 26.21 -22.58 20.76
CA LEU A 204 26.09 -21.89 22.04
C LEU A 204 25.59 -20.45 21.89
N ALA A 205 26.07 -19.72 20.88
CA ALA A 205 25.57 -18.39 20.56
C ALA A 205 24.07 -18.42 20.23
N GLU A 206 23.62 -19.32 19.35
CA GLU A 206 22.20 -19.49 19.01
C GLU A 206 21.32 -19.82 20.23
N GLU A 207 21.82 -20.63 21.17
CA GLU A 207 21.11 -20.90 22.43
C GLU A 207 21.01 -19.69 23.36
N LEU A 208 22.05 -18.86 23.38
CA LEU A 208 22.05 -17.59 24.13
C LEU A 208 21.10 -16.57 23.49
N GLU A 209 21.02 -16.51 22.15
CA GLU A 209 20.08 -15.63 21.44
C GLU A 209 18.62 -15.90 21.81
N LYS A 210 18.26 -17.16 22.06
CA LYS A 210 16.91 -17.54 22.51
C LYS A 210 16.59 -17.04 23.93
N LYS A 211 17.59 -16.75 24.75
CA LYS A 211 17.46 -16.37 26.17
C LYS A 211 17.66 -14.88 26.42
N ILE A 212 18.31 -14.17 25.50
CA ILE A 212 18.60 -12.73 25.59
C ILE A 212 17.43 -11.95 24.97
N ASP A 213 17.04 -10.85 25.62
CA ASP A 213 16.01 -9.95 25.10
C ASP A 213 16.48 -9.24 23.81
N VAL A 214 15.55 -8.99 22.89
CA VAL A 214 15.81 -8.42 21.55
C VAL A 214 16.57 -7.10 21.64
N PHE A 215 16.22 -6.24 22.61
CA PHE A 215 16.92 -4.97 22.81
C PHE A 215 18.39 -5.18 23.19
N ASN A 216 18.66 -6.05 24.18
CA ASN A 216 20.02 -6.35 24.62
C ASN A 216 20.82 -7.03 23.50
N LEU A 217 20.18 -7.90 22.71
CA LEU A 217 20.80 -8.55 21.57
C LEU A 217 21.27 -7.53 20.52
N ILE A 218 20.38 -6.61 20.11
CA ILE A 218 20.71 -5.53 19.16
C ILE A 218 21.84 -4.66 19.71
N PHE A 219 21.79 -4.32 20.99
CA PHE A 219 22.82 -3.52 21.64
C PHE A 219 24.20 -4.21 21.62
N ILE A 220 24.26 -5.51 21.95
CA ILE A 220 25.52 -6.28 21.90
C ILE A 220 26.07 -6.31 20.49
N ARG A 221 25.25 -6.71 19.51
CA ARG A 221 25.69 -6.84 18.11
C ARG A 221 26.26 -5.54 17.58
N ARG A 222 25.56 -4.43 17.84
CA ARG A 222 25.99 -3.10 17.41
C ARG A 222 27.27 -2.63 18.10
N THR A 223 27.45 -2.98 19.37
CA THR A 223 28.69 -2.68 20.11
C THR A 223 29.88 -3.44 19.51
N VAL A 224 29.72 -4.74 19.26
CA VAL A 224 30.75 -5.60 18.64
C VAL A 224 31.11 -5.09 17.24
N GLU A 225 30.12 -4.74 16.41
CA GLU A 225 30.38 -4.17 15.09
C GLU A 225 31.19 -2.88 15.13
N ILE A 226 30.89 -1.98 16.08
CA ILE A 226 31.64 -0.74 16.29
C ILE A 226 33.08 -1.05 16.72
N GLU A 227 33.29 -2.00 17.63
CA GLU A 227 34.63 -2.42 18.06
C GLU A 227 35.44 -3.00 16.91
N ILE A 228 34.84 -3.85 16.07
CA ILE A 228 35.49 -4.42 14.89
C ILE A 228 35.83 -3.32 13.88
N LYS A 229 34.91 -2.37 13.63
CA LYS A 229 35.17 -1.22 12.75
C LYS A 229 36.34 -0.37 13.25
N LYS A 230 36.41 -0.10 14.56
CA LYS A 230 37.53 0.62 15.19
C LYS A 230 38.84 -0.15 15.03
N LYS A 231 38.88 -1.44 15.36
CA LYS A 231 40.10 -2.26 15.20
C LYS A 231 40.54 -2.38 13.75
N LYS A 232 39.62 -2.51 12.80
CA LYS A 232 39.92 -2.50 11.36
C LYS A 232 40.43 -1.14 10.89
N ALA A 233 39.90 -0.03 11.41
CA ALA A 233 40.42 1.31 11.11
C ALA A 233 41.84 1.51 11.67
N GLU A 234 42.11 1.06 12.89
CA GLU A 234 43.44 1.07 13.50
C GLU A 234 44.43 0.17 12.75
N GLN A 235 44.00 -1.01 12.30
CA GLN A 235 44.81 -1.90 11.45
C GLN A 235 45.04 -1.31 10.06
N LYS A 236 44.08 -0.62 9.45
CA LYS A 236 44.28 0.10 8.18
C LYS A 236 45.24 1.28 8.35
N GLN A 237 45.19 1.98 9.48
CA GLN A 237 46.13 3.06 9.80
C GLN A 237 47.54 2.50 10.03
N LYS A 238 47.68 1.37 10.75
CA LYS A 238 48.95 0.67 10.92
C LYS A 238 49.46 0.06 9.61
N SER A 239 48.60 -0.56 8.81
CA SER A 239 48.96 -1.11 7.49
C SER A 239 49.32 -0.01 6.49
N TRP A 240 48.70 1.16 6.56
CA TRP A 240 49.12 2.34 5.81
C TRP A 240 50.49 2.85 6.28
N LEU A 241 50.74 2.90 7.60
CA LEU A 241 52.06 3.24 8.15
C LEU A 241 53.13 2.20 7.79
N ASP A 242 52.80 0.90 7.79
CA ASP A 242 53.69 -0.20 7.41
C ASP A 242 53.94 -0.24 5.89
N LYS A 243 52.94 0.09 5.06
CA LYS A 243 53.14 0.31 3.62
C LYS A 243 53.99 1.55 3.34
N MET A 244 53.86 2.59 4.18
CA MET A 244 54.69 3.79 4.09
C MET A 244 56.14 3.50 4.52
N THR A 245 56.39 2.64 5.50
CA THR A 245 57.76 2.20 5.85
C THR A 245 58.34 1.22 4.83
N SER A 246 57.50 0.38 4.21
CA SER A 246 57.90 -0.54 3.13
C SER A 246 58.23 0.18 1.81
N TRP A 247 57.60 1.32 1.50
CA TRP A 247 58.02 2.18 0.38
C TRP A 247 59.45 2.72 0.57
N TRP A 248 59.89 2.90 1.81
CA TRP A 248 61.24 3.39 2.13
C TRP A 248 62.25 2.24 2.28
N SER A 249 61.78 0.99 2.17
CA SER A 249 62.54 -0.22 2.38
C SER A 249 62.01 -1.33 1.48
N SER A 250 62.32 -1.27 0.18
CA SER A 250 62.22 -2.46 -0.67
C SER A 250 63.28 -2.43 -1.77
N ASP A 251 64.30 -3.26 -1.55
CA ASP A 251 64.97 -4.02 -2.60
C ASP A 251 64.95 -5.51 -2.16
N SER A 252 64.96 -6.40 -3.15
CA SER A 252 64.95 -7.89 -3.13
C SER A 252 63.66 -8.66 -2.77
N ASP A 253 62.99 -9.12 -3.84
CA ASP A 253 62.61 -10.49 -4.26
C ASP A 253 62.16 -11.62 -3.30
N ASP A 254 61.13 -12.30 -3.85
CA ASP A 254 60.81 -13.74 -3.91
C ASP A 254 59.81 -14.45 -2.96
N GLU A 255 58.74 -14.91 -3.64
CA GLU A 255 58.13 -16.25 -3.68
C GLU A 255 57.35 -16.92 -2.52
N ASN A 256 56.22 -17.50 -2.98
CA ASN A 256 55.50 -18.71 -2.54
C ASN A 256 54.55 -18.69 -1.32
N SER A 257 53.28 -19.03 -1.60
CA SER A 257 52.59 -20.09 -0.85
C SER A 257 51.34 -20.60 -1.59
N GLU A 258 51.41 -21.85 -2.02
CA GLU A 258 50.27 -22.72 -2.31
C GLU A 258 49.42 -22.92 -1.05
N PHE A 259 48.09 -22.97 -1.18
CA PHE A 259 47.25 -23.87 -0.37
C PHE A 259 45.91 -24.08 -1.09
N ASN A 260 45.60 -25.35 -1.37
CA ASN A 260 44.43 -25.80 -2.12
C ASN A 260 43.69 -26.80 -1.23
N ILE A 261 42.43 -26.53 -0.84
CA ILE A 261 41.55 -27.52 -0.16
C ILE A 261 40.08 -27.30 -0.58
N ASP A 262 39.55 -28.27 -1.34
CA ASP A 262 38.17 -28.77 -1.41
C ASP A 262 36.97 -27.80 -1.21
N GLY A 263 36.76 -26.91 -2.19
CA GLY A 263 35.54 -26.11 -2.33
C GLY A 263 34.86 -26.17 -3.71
N ALA A 264 35.39 -26.95 -4.66
CA ALA A 264 35.11 -26.80 -6.08
C ALA A 264 33.63 -26.97 -6.48
N THR A 265 32.88 -27.90 -5.89
CA THR A 265 31.48 -28.17 -6.29
C THR A 265 30.48 -27.14 -5.74
N ALA A 266 30.65 -26.68 -4.49
CA ALA A 266 29.83 -25.62 -3.91
C ALA A 266 30.18 -24.24 -4.48
N ALA A 267 31.46 -24.00 -4.82
CA ALA A 267 31.91 -22.78 -5.45
C ALA A 267 31.40 -22.65 -6.89
N GLU A 268 31.31 -23.74 -7.65
CA GLU A 268 30.75 -23.74 -9.01
C GLU A 268 29.24 -23.50 -9.04
N GLU A 269 28.48 -24.10 -8.13
CA GLU A 269 27.03 -23.85 -8.02
C GLU A 269 26.74 -22.43 -7.54
N LYS A 270 27.51 -21.95 -6.55
CA LYS A 270 27.47 -20.57 -6.08
C LYS A 270 27.84 -19.59 -7.19
N LYS A 271 28.85 -19.91 -8.01
CA LYS A 271 29.28 -19.11 -9.17
C LYS A 271 28.23 -19.09 -10.27
N LYS A 272 27.58 -20.22 -10.59
CA LYS A 272 26.43 -20.24 -11.53
C LYS A 272 25.25 -19.43 -11.02
N LEU A 273 24.97 -19.49 -9.72
CA LEU A 273 23.91 -18.68 -9.11
C LEU A 273 24.28 -17.20 -9.18
N TYR A 274 25.52 -16.84 -8.86
CA TYR A 274 26.09 -15.50 -8.92
C TYR A 274 26.14 -14.91 -10.33
N ASP A 275 26.51 -15.72 -11.32
CA ASP A 275 26.45 -15.35 -12.74
C ASP A 275 25.00 -15.14 -13.19
N ALA A 276 24.05 -15.96 -12.71
CA ALA A 276 22.63 -15.84 -13.04
C ALA A 276 21.92 -14.63 -12.36
N ILE A 277 22.38 -14.21 -11.17
CA ILE A 277 21.87 -13.02 -10.46
C ILE A 277 22.74 -11.78 -10.63
N GLY A 278 23.84 -11.87 -11.39
CA GLY A 278 24.78 -10.78 -11.64
C GLY A 278 25.58 -10.31 -10.40
N TYR A 279 25.74 -11.15 -9.39
CA TYR A 279 26.43 -10.85 -8.13
C TYR A 279 27.93 -11.16 -8.25
N ALA A 280 28.81 -10.21 -7.91
CA ALA A 280 30.26 -10.42 -7.86
C ALA A 280 30.76 -10.20 -6.42
N GLU A 281 31.56 -11.12 -5.88
CA GLU A 281 32.05 -11.12 -4.48
C GLU A 281 33.10 -10.05 -4.16
N ASP A 282 33.53 -9.25 -5.15
CA ASP A 282 34.48 -8.17 -4.92
C ASP A 282 33.72 -6.87 -4.57
N ASP A 283 33.65 -6.58 -3.28
CA ASP A 283 33.00 -5.41 -2.71
C ASP A 283 33.77 -4.14 -3.10
N GLY A 284 33.21 -3.39 -4.04
CA GLY A 284 33.80 -2.12 -4.48
C GLY A 284 32.87 -1.29 -5.34
N SER A 285 31.60 -1.16 -4.96
CA SER A 285 30.54 -0.48 -5.72
C SER A 285 30.38 -1.07 -7.13
N LEU A 286 29.21 -1.65 -7.41
CA LEU A 286 28.75 -1.59 -8.79
C LEU A 286 28.73 -0.11 -9.15
N ALA A 287 29.71 0.35 -9.92
CA ALA A 287 29.81 1.73 -10.39
C ALA A 287 28.69 1.92 -11.42
N TYR A 288 27.46 1.96 -10.92
CA TYR A 288 26.31 2.36 -11.68
C TYR A 288 26.56 3.78 -12.17
N PRO A 289 26.26 4.09 -13.45
CA PRO A 289 26.30 5.46 -13.93
C PRO A 289 25.47 6.36 -13.02
N GLU A 290 25.90 7.61 -12.80
CA GLU A 290 25.20 8.52 -11.88
C GLU A 290 23.76 8.85 -12.33
N GLU A 291 23.52 8.76 -13.65
CA GLU A 291 22.21 8.98 -14.29
C GLU A 291 21.34 7.71 -14.34
N TYR A 292 21.89 6.53 -14.01
CA TYR A 292 21.16 5.28 -14.14
C TYR A 292 20.04 5.14 -13.10
N VAL A 293 18.83 4.88 -13.60
CA VAL A 293 17.62 4.60 -12.81
C VAL A 293 17.39 3.09 -12.81
N ASP A 294 17.38 2.46 -11.64
CA ASP A 294 17.13 1.01 -11.54
C ASP A 294 15.67 0.67 -11.29
N ILE A 295 14.94 1.55 -10.60
CA ILE A 295 13.51 1.44 -10.35
C ILE A 295 12.85 2.69 -10.93
N ASP A 296 11.89 2.50 -11.83
CA ASP A 296 11.00 3.54 -12.36
C ASP A 296 9.55 3.06 -12.19
N LEU A 297 8.84 3.67 -11.23
CA LEU A 297 7.44 3.39 -10.95
C LEU A 297 6.63 4.63 -11.31
N SER A 298 5.72 4.48 -12.28
CA SER A 298 4.80 5.54 -12.67
C SER A 298 3.37 5.08 -12.51
N ILE A 299 2.62 5.78 -11.68
CA ILE A 299 1.19 5.55 -11.46
C ILE A 299 0.43 6.74 -12.02
N ARG A 300 -0.54 6.45 -12.89
CA ARG A 300 -1.45 7.46 -13.42
C ARG A 300 -2.87 7.07 -13.06
N LEU A 301 -3.54 7.94 -12.33
CA LEU A 301 -4.95 7.81 -12.01
C LEU A 301 -5.73 8.87 -12.78
N THR A 302 -6.61 8.43 -13.68
CA THR A 302 -7.38 9.35 -14.53
C THR A 302 -8.43 10.10 -13.70
N MET A 303 -9.08 9.42 -12.76
CA MET A 303 -10.10 10.02 -11.90
C MET A 303 -10.16 9.36 -10.52
N LEU A 304 -10.01 10.17 -9.47
CA LEU A 304 -10.37 9.80 -8.09
C LEU A 304 -11.69 10.49 -7.73
N GLU A 305 -12.67 9.71 -7.29
CA GLU A 305 -13.93 10.23 -6.77
C GLU A 305 -14.21 9.69 -5.37
N ILE A 306 -14.61 10.58 -4.48
CA ILE A 306 -15.03 10.25 -3.12
C ILE A 306 -16.41 10.84 -2.92
N ASN A 307 -17.41 10.00 -2.75
CA ASN A 307 -18.80 10.38 -2.62
C ASN A 307 -19.34 9.99 -1.25
N VAL A 308 -19.99 10.94 -0.60
CA VAL A 308 -20.74 10.73 0.64
C VAL A 308 -22.22 10.71 0.28
N TRP A 309 -22.89 9.60 0.55
CA TRP A 309 -24.29 9.41 0.19
C TRP A 309 -25.19 9.44 1.42
N SER A 310 -26.44 9.82 1.21
CA SER A 310 -27.46 9.69 2.25
C SER A 310 -28.03 8.28 2.26
N ASN A 311 -28.40 7.77 3.44
CA ASN A 311 -29.19 6.56 3.56
C ASN A 311 -30.51 6.81 2.83
N ILE A 312 -30.70 6.17 1.68
CA ILE A 312 -31.94 6.24 0.90
C ILE A 312 -33.06 5.63 1.75
N ASN A 313 -33.81 6.45 2.48
CA ASN A 313 -35.16 6.07 2.88
C ASN A 313 -36.05 6.29 1.66
N GLU A 314 -36.85 5.29 1.29
CA GLU A 314 -37.79 5.24 0.14
C GLU A 314 -38.73 6.45 0.01
N LYS A 315 -38.74 7.37 0.97
CA LYS A 315 -39.61 8.54 1.02
C LYS A 315 -39.05 9.79 0.34
N ASN A 316 -37.74 9.93 0.10
CA ASN A 316 -37.14 11.13 -0.54
C ASN A 316 -35.97 10.79 -1.49
N PRO A 317 -36.23 10.51 -2.78
CA PRO A 317 -35.18 10.19 -3.77
C PRO A 317 -34.32 11.41 -4.20
N GLN A 318 -34.58 12.61 -3.69
CA GLN A 318 -34.02 13.87 -4.19
C GLN A 318 -32.60 14.19 -3.71
N PHE A 319 -32.10 13.54 -2.65
CA PHE A 319 -30.77 13.83 -2.07
C PHE A 319 -29.88 12.58 -2.01
N LYS A 320 -29.53 12.03 -3.17
CA LYS A 320 -28.70 10.81 -3.27
C LYS A 320 -27.23 11.04 -2.85
N VAL A 321 -26.66 12.20 -3.19
CA VAL A 321 -25.27 12.55 -2.92
C VAL A 321 -25.23 13.78 -2.02
N ILE A 322 -24.60 13.64 -0.84
CA ILE A 322 -24.40 14.73 0.13
C ILE A 322 -23.21 15.60 -0.30
N ALA A 323 -22.08 14.97 -0.61
CA ALA A 323 -20.91 15.64 -1.17
C ALA A 323 -20.15 14.68 -2.09
N SER A 324 -19.46 15.25 -3.07
CA SER A 324 -18.62 14.52 -4.02
C SER A 324 -17.33 15.29 -4.22
N ALA A 325 -16.19 14.68 -3.91
CA ALA A 325 -14.88 15.20 -4.22
C ALA A 325 -14.34 14.48 -5.46
N ALA A 326 -13.87 15.24 -6.43
CA ALA A 326 -13.34 14.80 -7.70
C ALA A 326 -11.90 15.31 -7.88
N VAL A 327 -10.97 14.38 -8.13
CA VAL A 327 -9.56 14.69 -8.38
C VAL A 327 -9.15 14.05 -9.69
N PRO A 328 -9.27 14.76 -10.82
CA PRO A 328 -8.85 14.25 -12.12
C PRO A 328 -7.33 14.32 -12.27
N ASN A 329 -6.79 13.37 -13.03
CA ASN A 329 -5.38 13.31 -13.46
C ASN A 329 -4.39 13.44 -12.28
N VAL A 330 -4.33 12.39 -11.47
CA VAL A 330 -3.32 12.25 -10.42
C VAL A 330 -2.14 11.46 -10.97
N GLY A 331 -0.96 12.06 -10.94
CA GLY A 331 0.31 11.43 -11.29
C GLY A 331 1.14 11.15 -10.06
N LEU A 332 1.69 9.94 -9.97
CA LEU A 332 2.72 9.61 -8.99
C LEU A 332 3.91 9.02 -9.75
N ILE A 333 5.10 9.53 -9.49
CA ILE A 333 6.35 9.00 -10.06
C ILE A 333 7.31 8.75 -8.92
N CYS A 334 7.92 7.57 -8.92
CA CYS A 334 8.91 7.15 -7.95
C CYS A 334 10.06 6.53 -8.70
N LYS A 335 11.23 7.18 -8.65
CA LYS A 335 12.45 6.72 -9.32
C LYS A 335 13.56 6.53 -8.31
N ARG A 336 14.35 5.47 -8.49
CA ARG A 336 15.55 5.23 -7.69
C ARG A 336 16.77 5.15 -8.59
N ARG A 337 17.84 5.81 -8.15
CA ARG A 337 19.17 5.76 -8.76
C ARG A 337 20.11 5.10 -7.75
N PRO A 338 20.64 3.88 -8.04
CA PRO A 338 21.53 3.18 -7.11
C PRO A 338 22.79 3.96 -6.75
N ALA A 339 23.32 4.70 -7.73
CA ALA A 339 24.45 5.58 -7.53
C ALA A 339 24.12 6.60 -6.42
N LYS A 340 24.91 6.58 -5.34
CA LYS A 340 24.72 7.45 -4.16
C LYS A 340 23.35 7.32 -3.48
N SER A 341 22.61 6.23 -3.72
CA SER A 341 21.28 5.98 -3.16
C SER A 341 20.30 7.15 -3.37
N ALA A 342 20.33 7.73 -4.57
CA ALA A 342 19.43 8.82 -4.95
C ALA A 342 17.99 8.30 -5.18
N PHE A 343 17.02 9.10 -4.78
CA PHE A 343 15.60 8.77 -4.84
C PHE A 343 14.80 10.01 -5.23
N LEU A 344 13.90 9.86 -6.18
CA LEU A 344 13.01 10.92 -6.67
C LEU A 344 11.57 10.48 -6.49
N PHE A 345 10.76 11.34 -5.89
CA PHE A 345 9.34 11.14 -5.71
C PHE A 345 8.57 12.38 -6.13
N ILE A 346 7.62 12.21 -7.03
CA ILE A 346 6.80 13.29 -7.59
C ILE A 346 5.32 12.94 -7.40
N ILE A 347 4.55 13.91 -6.90
CA ILE A 347 3.09 13.90 -6.88
C ILE A 347 2.59 15.08 -7.70
N ASP A 348 1.77 14.78 -8.71
CA ASP A 348 1.09 15.77 -9.55
C ASP A 348 -0.43 15.65 -9.40
N LEU A 349 -1.09 16.76 -9.06
CA LEU A 349 -2.55 16.89 -9.11
C LEU A 349 -2.91 18.00 -10.09
N HIS A 350 -3.76 17.70 -11.08
CA HIS A 350 -4.17 18.69 -12.08
C HIS A 350 -5.30 19.60 -11.60
N SER A 351 -6.33 19.04 -10.96
CA SER A 351 -7.49 19.78 -10.44
C SER A 351 -8.03 19.09 -9.19
N PHE A 352 -8.81 19.84 -8.42
CA PHE A 352 -9.51 19.37 -7.24
C PHE A 352 -10.85 20.11 -7.17
N GLU A 353 -11.94 19.37 -7.30
CA GLU A 353 -13.29 19.92 -7.29
C GLU A 353 -14.13 19.22 -6.24
N VAL A 354 -14.86 20.00 -5.45
CA VAL A 354 -15.79 19.47 -4.45
C VAL A 354 -17.17 20.01 -4.74
N PHE A 355 -18.12 19.10 -4.95
CA PHE A 355 -19.52 19.38 -5.18
C PHE A 355 -20.33 19.05 -3.94
N GLY A 356 -21.27 19.93 -3.59
CA GLY A 356 -22.20 19.73 -2.50
C GLY A 356 -23.56 19.20 -2.95
N VAL A 357 -24.53 19.30 -2.05
CA VAL A 357 -25.88 18.77 -2.22
C VAL A 357 -26.59 19.50 -3.36
N GLY A 358 -26.99 18.77 -4.39
CA GLY A 358 -27.89 19.30 -5.42
C GLY A 358 -29.23 19.69 -4.80
N THR A 359 -29.65 20.94 -4.97
CA THR A 359 -30.99 21.38 -4.56
C THR A 359 -31.90 21.36 -5.77
N ASP A 360 -32.99 20.60 -5.69
CA ASP A 360 -34.09 20.74 -6.65
C ASP A 360 -34.74 22.11 -6.41
N THR A 361 -34.44 23.07 -7.28
CA THR A 361 -35.22 24.30 -7.36
C THR A 361 -36.52 23.98 -8.10
N SER A 362 -37.42 23.25 -7.43
CA SER A 362 -38.76 22.89 -7.94
C SER A 362 -39.69 24.09 -8.19
N GLN A 363 -39.15 25.32 -8.24
CA GLN A 363 -39.84 26.53 -8.67
C GLN A 363 -39.36 27.06 -10.03
N ILE A 364 -38.31 26.49 -10.62
CA ILE A 364 -37.83 26.89 -11.95
C ILE A 364 -37.97 25.69 -12.89
N LYS A 365 -38.97 25.74 -13.77
CA LYS A 365 -39.24 24.75 -14.82
C LYS A 365 -38.18 24.77 -15.94
N THR A 366 -36.91 24.76 -15.59
CA THR A 366 -35.79 24.55 -16.51
C THR A 366 -34.85 23.53 -15.89
N ALA A 367 -34.50 22.51 -16.67
CA ALA A 367 -33.95 21.23 -16.25
C ALA A 367 -32.49 21.23 -15.70
N ASN A 368 -32.08 22.23 -14.93
CA ASN A 368 -30.73 22.29 -14.36
C ASN A 368 -30.79 22.17 -12.83
N VAL A 369 -30.51 20.96 -12.33
CA VAL A 369 -30.24 20.71 -10.91
C VAL A 369 -28.99 21.52 -10.51
N TYR A 370 -29.16 22.59 -9.75
CA TYR A 370 -28.04 23.38 -9.23
C TYR A 370 -27.26 22.54 -8.22
N ARG A 371 -25.98 22.30 -8.49
CA ARG A 371 -25.04 21.67 -7.56
C ARG A 371 -24.03 22.71 -7.10
N PRO A 372 -23.97 23.06 -5.81
CA PRO A 372 -23.01 24.03 -5.31
C PRO A 372 -21.59 23.46 -5.44
N VAL A 373 -20.65 24.28 -5.90
CA VAL A 373 -19.22 23.95 -5.95
C VAL A 373 -18.57 24.53 -4.71
N LEU A 374 -18.12 23.67 -3.80
CA LEU A 374 -17.52 24.03 -2.52
C LEU A 374 -16.02 24.31 -2.63
N ALA A 375 -15.34 23.70 -3.59
CA ALA A 375 -13.94 23.96 -3.86
C ALA A 375 -13.68 23.75 -5.35
N LYS A 376 -12.90 24.64 -5.95
CA LYS A 376 -12.36 24.50 -7.30
C LYS A 376 -11.05 25.30 -7.40
N PRO A 377 -10.20 25.05 -8.41
CA PRO A 377 -9.11 25.97 -8.72
C PRO A 377 -9.65 27.37 -9.00
N ALA A 378 -8.95 28.41 -8.53
CA ALA A 378 -9.35 29.79 -8.83
C ALA A 378 -9.21 30.08 -10.34
N ASP A 379 -10.15 30.82 -10.92
CA ASP A 379 -10.27 31.09 -12.38
C ASP A 379 -9.06 31.83 -13.01
N GLN A 380 -7.95 32.04 -12.28
CA GLN A 380 -6.69 32.60 -12.76
C GLN A 380 -5.66 31.54 -13.19
N ILE A 381 -6.10 30.39 -13.72
CA ILE A 381 -5.19 29.52 -14.47
C ILE A 381 -4.83 30.24 -15.77
N GLN A 382 -3.82 31.12 -15.69
CA GLN A 382 -3.09 31.55 -16.88
C GLN A 382 -2.61 30.28 -17.58
N LEU A 383 -2.86 30.21 -18.89
CA LEU A 383 -2.61 29.13 -19.85
C LEU A 383 -1.22 28.43 -19.80
N ALA A 384 -0.35 28.78 -18.85
CA ALA A 384 1.02 28.30 -18.72
C ALA A 384 1.23 27.21 -17.65
N GLN A 385 0.43 27.15 -16.57
CA GLN A 385 0.68 26.21 -15.46
C GLN A 385 -0.28 25.01 -15.52
N LYS A 386 0.30 23.80 -15.55
CA LYS A 386 -0.38 22.52 -15.85
C LYS A 386 -0.92 21.76 -14.62
N HIS A 387 -0.60 22.20 -13.40
CA HIS A 387 -0.86 21.43 -12.18
C HIS A 387 -1.35 22.34 -11.04
N LEU A 388 -2.39 21.91 -10.30
CA LEU A 388 -2.88 22.55 -9.08
C LEU A 388 -1.91 22.32 -7.91
N LEU A 389 -1.38 21.10 -7.78
CA LEU A 389 -0.38 20.73 -6.78
C LEU A 389 0.72 19.94 -7.47
N HIS A 390 1.97 20.34 -7.25
CA HIS A 390 3.17 19.58 -7.61
C HIS A 390 4.06 19.48 -6.39
N ILE A 391 4.38 18.25 -5.97
CA ILE A 391 5.33 17.98 -4.90
C ILE A 391 6.43 17.11 -5.48
N GLU A 392 7.65 17.63 -5.48
CA GLU A 392 8.85 16.89 -5.87
C GLU A 392 9.81 16.81 -4.68
N TYR A 393 10.28 15.59 -4.42
CA TYR A 393 11.28 15.30 -3.42
C TYR A 393 12.39 14.48 -4.06
N GLU A 394 13.61 15.00 -4.08
CA GLU A 394 14.77 14.33 -4.64
C GLU A 394 15.92 14.27 -3.62
N THR A 395 16.55 13.11 -3.45
CA THR A 395 17.83 12.98 -2.75
C THR A 395 18.97 12.87 -3.75
N ASN A 396 20.08 13.55 -3.47
CA ASN A 396 21.28 13.62 -4.32
C ASN A 396 20.93 13.93 -5.81
N PRO A 397 20.36 15.13 -6.11
CA PRO A 397 20.09 15.59 -7.47
C PRO A 397 21.31 15.51 -8.38
N LEU A 398 21.08 15.30 -9.69
CA LEU A 398 22.16 15.19 -10.70
C LEU A 398 23.02 16.45 -10.80
N ASP A 399 22.42 17.63 -10.58
CA ASP A 399 23.12 18.93 -10.61
C ASP A 399 24.10 19.10 -9.44
N ARG A 400 24.07 18.19 -8.46
CA ARG A 400 24.88 18.23 -7.22
C ARG A 400 24.73 19.55 -6.44
N SER A 401 23.63 20.26 -6.65
CA SER A 401 23.32 21.53 -5.98
C SER A 401 23.12 21.36 -4.48
N SER A 402 22.61 20.20 -4.08
CA SER A 402 22.25 19.86 -2.71
C SER A 402 22.30 18.35 -2.48
N GLU A 403 22.23 17.93 -1.23
CA GLU A 403 22.04 16.53 -0.84
C GLU A 403 20.54 16.14 -0.85
N ASN A 404 19.64 17.10 -0.64
CA ASN A 404 18.19 16.94 -0.83
C ASN A 404 17.60 18.15 -1.55
N ARG A 405 16.60 17.94 -2.40
CA ARG A 405 15.81 18.98 -3.07
C ARG A 405 14.33 18.73 -2.79
N ILE A 406 13.63 19.76 -2.34
CA ILE A 406 12.18 19.73 -2.10
C ILE A 406 11.56 20.87 -2.87
N GLN A 407 10.63 20.57 -3.77
CA GLN A 407 9.85 21.56 -4.48
C GLN A 407 8.36 21.34 -4.20
N VAL A 408 7.68 22.38 -3.75
CA VAL A 408 6.23 22.36 -3.51
C VAL A 408 5.61 23.54 -4.23
N LEU A 409 4.77 23.26 -5.22
CA LEU A 409 3.99 24.27 -5.93
C LEU A 409 2.52 24.00 -5.65
N LEU A 410 1.82 24.96 -5.04
CA LEU A 410 0.38 24.91 -4.79
C LEU A 410 -0.28 26.16 -5.37
N GLN A 411 -1.22 25.95 -6.28
CA GLN A 411 -2.03 27.02 -6.85
C GLN A 411 -3.21 27.39 -5.95
N SER A 412 -3.76 28.57 -6.19
CA SER A 412 -4.89 29.10 -5.42
C SER A 412 -6.18 28.31 -5.66
N LEU A 413 -6.87 28.00 -4.55
CA LEU A 413 -8.20 27.40 -4.54
C LEU A 413 -9.25 28.46 -4.19
N GLU A 414 -10.40 28.37 -4.86
CA GLU A 414 -11.63 29.06 -4.50
C GLU A 414 -12.49 28.10 -3.67
N ILE A 415 -12.66 28.41 -2.37
CA ILE A 415 -13.45 27.60 -1.45
C ILE A 415 -14.74 28.36 -1.12
N THR A 416 -15.89 27.76 -1.37
CA THR A 416 -17.20 28.36 -1.10
C THR A 416 -17.92 27.61 0.00
N TYR A 417 -18.42 28.35 0.99
CA TYR A 417 -19.23 27.81 2.06
C TYR A 417 -20.68 27.60 1.58
N ASP A 418 -21.19 26.38 1.75
CA ASP A 418 -22.61 26.07 1.58
C ASP A 418 -23.15 25.44 2.88
N ALA A 419 -24.07 26.14 3.53
CA ALA A 419 -24.61 25.76 4.83
C ALA A 419 -25.33 24.41 4.78
N LEU A 420 -26.11 24.15 3.72
CA LEU A 420 -26.90 22.93 3.57
C LEU A 420 -26.01 21.69 3.46
N THR A 421 -24.96 21.77 2.64
CA THR A 421 -24.02 20.65 2.49
C THR A 421 -23.23 20.41 3.76
N ILE A 422 -22.70 21.46 4.39
CA ILE A 422 -21.88 21.32 5.60
C ILE A 422 -22.71 20.76 6.76
N ASN A 423 -23.94 21.24 6.96
CA ASN A 423 -24.82 20.70 8.01
C ASN A 423 -25.10 19.20 7.81
N LYS A 424 -25.36 18.77 6.57
CA LYS A 424 -25.57 17.35 6.25
C LYS A 424 -24.31 16.51 6.42
N LEU A 425 -23.13 17.04 6.10
CA LEU A 425 -21.85 16.37 6.36
C LEU A 425 -21.59 16.23 7.86
N VAL A 426 -21.88 17.28 8.64
CA VAL A 426 -21.77 17.23 10.11
C VAL A 426 -22.70 16.15 10.68
N GLU A 427 -23.96 16.11 10.24
CA GLU A 427 -24.92 15.07 10.64
C GLU A 427 -24.47 13.66 10.22
N PHE A 428 -23.86 13.53 9.03
CA PHE A 428 -23.34 12.26 8.54
C PHE A 428 -22.20 11.73 9.43
N PHE A 429 -21.21 12.56 9.74
CA PHE A 429 -20.04 12.16 10.53
C PHE A 429 -20.31 12.15 12.03
N GLN A 430 -21.44 12.71 12.49
CA GLN A 430 -21.86 12.64 13.88
C GLN A 430 -22.27 11.21 14.24
N PRO A 431 -21.61 10.57 15.21
CA PRO A 431 -21.91 9.19 15.58
C PRO A 431 -23.21 9.09 16.39
N ASP A 432 -24.01 8.05 16.13
CA ASP A 432 -25.34 7.83 16.75
C ASP A 432 -25.29 7.46 18.23
N ARG A 433 -24.19 6.86 18.67
CA ARG A 433 -24.02 6.40 20.05
C ARG A 433 -23.03 7.32 20.75
N LYS A 434 -23.19 7.45 22.07
CA LYS A 434 -22.09 7.80 22.98
C LYS A 434 -21.02 6.70 22.91
N ARG A 435 -20.45 6.45 21.74
CA ARG A 435 -19.19 5.72 21.58
C ARG A 435 -18.18 6.54 22.36
N ASP A 436 -17.27 5.85 23.03
CA ASP A 436 -16.17 6.51 23.72
C ASP A 436 -15.18 7.01 22.67
N LEU A 437 -15.60 8.02 21.90
CA LEU A 437 -14.76 8.75 20.96
C LEU A 437 -13.62 9.43 21.70
N GLN A 438 -13.60 9.41 23.04
CA GLN A 438 -12.40 9.80 23.78
C GLN A 438 -11.24 8.90 23.39
N SER A 439 -11.41 7.57 23.28
CA SER A 439 -10.32 6.70 22.85
C SER A 439 -9.91 6.98 21.40
N ILE A 440 -10.84 7.12 20.47
CA ILE A 440 -10.52 7.44 19.06
C ILE A 440 -9.98 8.86 18.91
N LYS A 441 -10.49 9.84 19.66
CA LYS A 441 -9.94 11.21 19.66
C LYS A 441 -8.60 11.27 20.35
N GLU A 442 -8.36 10.52 21.41
CA GLU A 442 -7.06 10.42 22.07
C GLU A 442 -6.07 9.68 21.19
N ILE A 443 -6.49 8.65 20.44
CA ILE A 443 -5.69 7.98 19.41
C ILE A 443 -5.47 8.93 18.23
N ALA A 444 -6.48 9.62 17.73
CA ALA A 444 -6.34 10.58 16.62
C ALA A 444 -5.51 11.80 17.04
N TYR A 445 -5.64 12.27 18.28
CA TYR A 445 -4.90 13.39 18.83
C TYR A 445 -3.49 12.97 19.21
N SER A 446 -3.27 11.76 19.73
CA SER A 446 -1.93 11.21 19.96
C SER A 446 -1.24 10.85 18.66
N THR A 447 -1.93 10.30 17.65
CA THR A 447 -1.37 10.07 16.30
C THR A 447 -1.14 11.37 15.55
N PHE A 448 -2.04 12.35 15.63
CA PHE A 448 -1.82 13.68 15.07
C PHE A 448 -0.70 14.42 15.79
N ASN A 449 -0.64 14.35 17.12
CA ASN A 449 0.47 14.90 17.87
C ASN A 449 1.75 14.11 17.62
N ASP A 450 1.71 12.80 17.47
CA ASP A 450 2.86 11.99 17.11
C ASP A 450 3.31 12.31 15.71
N ILE A 451 2.41 12.53 14.74
CA ILE A 451 2.76 12.99 13.40
C ILE A 451 3.30 14.42 13.50
N LYS A 452 2.70 15.32 14.27
CA LYS A 452 3.18 16.69 14.45
C LYS A 452 4.54 16.73 15.16
N TYR A 453 4.73 15.91 16.19
CA TYR A 453 5.96 15.80 16.97
C TYR A 453 7.01 15.05 16.19
N ARG A 454 6.69 13.96 15.48
CA ARG A 454 7.61 13.25 14.58
C ARG A 454 7.95 14.13 13.40
N THR A 455 7.00 14.80 12.75
CA THR A 455 7.28 15.76 11.67
C THR A 455 8.09 16.93 12.20
N ARG A 456 7.77 17.53 13.35
CA ARG A 456 8.56 18.62 13.94
C ARG A 456 9.91 18.14 14.46
N PHE A 457 10.01 16.93 15.00
CA PHE A 457 11.25 16.34 15.49
C PHE A 457 12.13 15.93 14.32
N LEU A 458 11.59 15.26 13.31
CA LEU A 458 12.24 14.95 12.04
C LEU A 458 12.68 16.24 11.38
N PHE A 459 11.80 17.23 11.23
CA PHE A 459 12.13 18.54 10.66
C PHE A 459 13.20 19.24 11.49
N ASN A 460 13.12 19.25 12.83
CA ASN A 460 14.17 19.83 13.70
C ASN A 460 15.46 19.01 13.71
N HIS A 461 15.40 17.70 13.54
CA HIS A 461 16.54 16.80 13.48
C HIS A 461 17.24 16.95 12.12
N TYR A 462 16.49 17.05 11.04
CA TYR A 462 16.97 17.42 9.70
C TYR A 462 17.53 18.85 9.69
N LEU A 463 16.86 19.82 10.34
CA LEU A 463 17.35 21.20 10.51
C LEU A 463 18.60 21.30 11.40
N LYS A 464 18.88 20.31 12.25
CA LYS A 464 20.09 20.28 13.10
C LYS A 464 21.23 19.48 12.47
N ASN A 465 20.89 18.49 11.65
CA ASN A 465 21.82 17.66 10.89
C ASN A 465 21.79 18.01 9.39
N ILE A 466 21.63 19.30 9.04
CA ILE A 466 21.44 19.74 7.65
C ILE A 466 22.65 19.32 6.82
N GLN A 467 22.47 18.20 6.13
CA GLN A 467 22.98 17.97 4.80
C GLN A 467 22.41 19.08 3.90
N ALA A 468 23.23 19.73 3.09
CA ALA A 468 22.83 20.91 2.32
C ALA A 468 21.52 20.63 1.56
N SER A 469 20.42 21.32 1.90
CA SER A 469 19.10 21.04 1.36
C SER A 469 18.56 22.27 0.62
N ASP A 470 18.09 22.06 -0.59
CA ASP A 470 17.48 23.07 -1.45
C ASP A 470 15.96 22.96 -1.35
N ILE A 471 15.30 24.02 -0.91
CA ILE A 471 13.86 24.01 -0.61
C ILE A 471 13.21 25.18 -1.34
N ASP A 472 12.36 24.85 -2.32
CA ASP A 472 11.55 25.81 -3.06
C ASP A 472 10.07 25.56 -2.76
N ILE A 473 9.40 26.56 -2.21
CA ILE A 473 8.00 26.46 -1.78
C ILE A 473 7.24 27.67 -2.34
N ASP A 474 6.44 27.42 -3.36
CA ASP A 474 5.50 28.40 -3.94
C ASP A 474 4.07 28.02 -3.55
N LEU A 475 3.49 28.80 -2.65
CA LEU A 475 2.12 28.60 -2.15
C LEU A 475 1.29 29.84 -2.49
N GLN A 476 0.41 29.69 -3.48
CA GLN A 476 -0.55 30.74 -3.79
C GLN A 476 -1.68 30.78 -2.76
N SER A 477 -2.12 31.99 -2.45
CA SER A 477 -3.18 32.21 -1.46
C SER A 477 -4.54 31.76 -2.02
N SER A 478 -5.15 30.79 -1.36
CA SER A 478 -6.54 30.39 -1.60
C SER A 478 -7.49 31.37 -0.91
N PHE A 479 -8.68 31.57 -1.46
CA PHE A 479 -9.69 32.46 -0.86
C PHE A 479 -10.98 31.72 -0.52
N PHE A 480 -11.65 32.23 0.51
CA PHE A 480 -12.86 31.64 1.07
C PHE A 480 -14.04 32.57 0.85
N LEU A 481 -15.08 32.08 0.17
CA LEU A 481 -16.33 32.78 -0.08
C LEU A 481 -17.38 32.34 0.94
N LEU A 482 -17.82 33.27 1.77
CA LEU A 482 -18.90 33.08 2.74
C LEU A 482 -20.13 33.87 2.27
N PRO A 483 -21.15 33.21 1.67
CA PRO A 483 -22.40 33.88 1.30
C PRO A 483 -23.19 34.27 2.55
N GLU A 484 -23.78 35.47 2.54
CA GLU A 484 -24.57 36.02 3.65
C GLU A 484 -25.76 35.12 4.05
N ASP A 485 -26.49 34.61 3.05
CA ASP A 485 -27.65 33.72 3.24
C ASP A 485 -27.26 32.24 3.45
N GLY A 486 -25.97 31.92 3.54
CA GLY A 486 -25.47 30.54 3.67
C GLY A 486 -25.61 29.68 2.40
N VAL A 487 -26.15 30.22 1.32
CA VAL A 487 -26.22 29.58 -0.01
C VAL A 487 -25.60 30.54 -1.04
N TYR A 488 -24.61 30.05 -1.76
CA TYR A 488 -24.01 30.81 -2.86
C TYR A 488 -24.96 30.79 -4.07
N ARG A 489 -25.58 31.94 -4.37
CA ARG A 489 -26.37 32.17 -5.61
C ARG A 489 -25.51 33.00 -6.55
N ARG A 490 -25.13 32.44 -7.69
CA ARG A 490 -24.38 33.17 -8.72
C ARG A 490 -25.33 33.78 -9.75
#